data_AF-A0A9J7IDI0-F1
#
_entry.id   AF-A0A9J7IDI0-F1
#
_cell.length_a   1.000
_cell.length_b   1.000
_cell.length_c   1.000
_cell.angle_alpha   90.00
_cell.angle_beta   90.00
_cell.angle_gamma   90.00
#
_symmetry.space_group_name_H-M   'P 1'
#
loop_
_entity.id
_entity.type
_entity.pdbx_description
1 polymer ?
#
loop_
_entity_poly.entity_id
_entity_poly.type
_entity_poly.pdbx_seq_one_letter_code
_entity_poly.pdbx_strand_id
1 'polypeptide(L)'
;MKLEKLKILSLNLFVIMFKATTLNPYRLQRNLEEVEIYLSKPCGSSFPLCHHVLVWLISIFLIFKFLAGYMTLAANVIALFPILTEALPQLLIPPLLAQAFDHILLNSIEVVLGYLTLYYFAPTTNSKVSILVIFLTAMTIKIVIAIGTLNIYSDFYQHLKKPIHRGHESFESLPDHEFFIKTIKLN
;
A
#
# COMPACT_ATOMS: atom_id res chain seq x y z
N MET A 1 -8.99 -23.44 -7.31
CA MET A 1 -9.19 -22.38 -8.33
C MET A 1 -10.38 -21.46 -8.04
N LYS A 2 -11.66 -21.89 -8.09
CA LYS A 2 -12.82 -20.97 -7.85
C LYS A 2 -12.87 -20.35 -6.43
N LEU A 3 -12.49 -21.09 -5.40
CA LEU A 3 -12.57 -20.63 -3.99
C LEU A 3 -11.49 -19.59 -3.64
N GLU A 4 -10.25 -19.79 -4.11
CA GLU A 4 -9.14 -18.85 -3.90
C GLU A 4 -9.38 -17.53 -4.64
N LYS A 5 -9.92 -17.62 -5.87
CA LYS A 5 -10.36 -16.45 -6.64
C LYS A 5 -11.42 -15.63 -5.90
N LEU A 6 -12.45 -16.29 -5.36
CA LEU A 6 -13.51 -15.64 -4.58
C LEU A 6 -12.93 -14.96 -3.33
N LYS A 7 -11.99 -15.62 -2.64
CA LYS A 7 -11.33 -15.08 -1.46
C LYS A 7 -10.55 -13.79 -1.78
N ILE A 8 -9.71 -13.80 -2.82
CA ILE A 8 -8.92 -12.63 -3.23
C ILE A 8 -9.84 -11.50 -3.73
N LEU A 9 -10.87 -11.83 -4.51
CA LEU A 9 -11.84 -10.86 -4.99
C LEU A 9 -12.61 -10.20 -3.83
N SER A 10 -13.08 -10.99 -2.87
CA SER A 10 -13.79 -10.48 -1.68
C SER A 10 -12.91 -9.58 -0.82
N LEU A 11 -11.63 -9.94 -0.66
CA LEU A 11 -10.65 -9.13 0.06
C LEU A 11 -10.42 -7.79 -0.65
N ASN A 12 -10.22 -7.82 -1.97
CA ASN A 12 -10.03 -6.60 -2.75
C ASN A 12 -11.27 -5.70 -2.69
N LEU A 13 -12.46 -6.27 -2.87
CA LEU A 13 -13.73 -5.53 -2.79
C LEU A 13 -13.92 -4.89 -1.41
N PHE A 14 -13.62 -5.63 -0.34
CA PHE A 14 -13.67 -5.12 1.02
C PHE A 14 -12.68 -3.96 1.23
N VAL A 15 -11.45 -4.09 0.74
CA VAL A 15 -10.44 -3.03 0.81
C VAL A 15 -10.88 -1.79 0.04
N ILE A 16 -11.48 -1.95 -1.14
CA ILE A 16 -12.03 -0.84 -1.94
C ILE A 16 -13.15 -0.13 -1.16
N MET A 17 -14.13 -0.86 -0.65
CA MET A 17 -15.23 -0.27 0.11
C MET A 17 -14.73 0.42 1.38
N PHE A 18 -13.82 -0.21 2.10
CA PHE A 18 -13.23 0.36 3.32
C PHE A 18 -12.41 1.62 3.02
N LYS A 19 -11.56 1.62 1.99
CA LYS A 19 -10.81 2.81 1.56
C LYS A 19 -11.73 3.92 1.08
N ALA A 20 -12.73 3.61 0.26
CA ALA A 20 -13.69 4.60 -0.23
C ALA A 20 -14.48 5.26 0.92
N THR A 21 -14.83 4.51 1.96
CA THR A 21 -15.55 5.06 3.13
C THR A 21 -14.64 5.92 4.02
N THR A 22 -13.35 5.59 4.09
CA THR A 22 -12.39 6.29 4.95
C THR A 22 -11.76 7.52 4.27
N LEU A 23 -11.69 7.55 2.94
CA LEU A 23 -11.26 8.67 2.10
C LEU A 23 -12.38 9.71 1.97
N ASN A 24 -12.57 10.49 3.03
CA ASN A 24 -13.54 11.58 3.05
C ASN A 24 -12.82 12.94 3.21
N PRO A 25 -13.01 13.92 2.29
CA PRO A 25 -12.41 15.24 2.41
C PRO A 25 -12.83 15.99 3.68
N TYR A 26 -14.07 15.78 4.17
CA TYR A 26 -14.52 16.37 5.45
C TYR A 26 -13.73 15.82 6.64
N ARG A 27 -13.31 14.56 6.57
CA ARG A 27 -12.47 13.94 7.60
C ARG A 27 -11.04 14.47 7.54
N LEU A 28 -10.52 14.72 6.33
CA LEU A 28 -9.22 15.38 6.16
C LEU A 28 -9.25 16.81 6.71
N GLN A 29 -10.29 17.58 6.39
CA GLN A 29 -10.47 18.94 6.91
C GLN A 29 -10.49 18.95 8.44
N ARG A 30 -11.29 18.07 9.06
CA ARG A 30 -11.32 17.94 10.52
C ARG A 30 -9.97 17.59 11.11
N ASN A 31 -9.21 16.68 10.49
CA ASN A 31 -7.86 16.34 10.97
C ASN A 31 -6.90 17.53 10.87
N LEU A 32 -6.99 18.34 9.81
CA LEU A 32 -6.19 19.55 9.64
C LEU A 32 -6.56 20.61 10.69
N GLU A 33 -7.86 20.81 10.94
CA GLU A 33 -8.35 21.70 12.01
C GLU A 33 -7.89 21.23 13.40
N GLU A 34 -7.92 19.91 13.67
CA GLU A 34 -7.40 19.35 14.92
C GLU A 34 -5.89 19.58 15.05
N VAL A 35 -5.10 19.35 14.00
CA VAL A 35 -3.65 19.65 14.01
C VAL A 35 -3.42 21.12 14.29
N GLU A 36 -4.16 22.03 13.64
CA GLU A 36 -4.04 23.46 13.89
C GLU A 36 -4.38 23.82 15.35
N ILE A 37 -5.49 23.32 15.90
CA ILE A 37 -5.93 23.66 17.27
C ILE A 37 -5.02 23.05 18.35
N TYR A 38 -4.62 21.79 18.20
CA TYR A 38 -3.83 21.09 19.22
C TYR A 38 -2.37 21.50 19.20
N LEU A 39 -1.81 21.76 18.02
CA LEU A 39 -0.44 22.21 17.92
C LEU A 39 -0.36 23.73 18.17
N SER A 40 -1.27 24.59 17.69
CA SER A 40 -1.18 26.06 17.90
C SER A 40 -1.11 26.53 19.37
N LYS A 41 -1.38 25.66 20.35
CA LYS A 41 -1.16 25.96 21.77
C LYS A 41 0.33 25.96 22.10
N PRO A 42 0.94 27.11 22.44
CA PRO A 42 2.36 27.17 22.76
C PRO A 42 2.64 26.45 24.08
N CYS A 43 3.15 25.22 24.01
CA CYS A 43 3.77 24.57 25.17
C CYS A 43 5.21 25.09 25.30
N GLY A 44 5.42 25.95 26.30
CA GLY A 44 6.72 26.20 26.95
C GLY A 44 7.95 26.31 26.04
N SER A 45 8.28 27.54 25.64
CA SER A 45 9.63 28.03 25.30
C SER A 45 10.70 26.98 24.98
N SER A 46 10.87 26.66 23.70
CA SER A 46 12.22 26.36 23.20
C SER A 46 12.43 26.87 21.78
N PHE A 47 11.52 26.67 20.82
CA PHE A 47 11.70 27.22 19.47
C PHE A 47 10.37 27.45 18.72
N PRO A 48 9.88 28.69 18.59
CA PRO A 48 8.62 28.99 17.87
C PRO A 48 8.68 28.65 16.38
N LEU A 49 9.89 28.64 15.79
CA LEU A 49 10.11 28.24 14.40
C LEU A 49 9.96 26.72 14.20
N CYS A 50 10.43 25.91 15.15
CA CYS A 50 10.30 24.45 15.08
C CYS A 50 8.82 24.03 15.18
N HIS A 51 8.03 24.80 15.94
CA HIS A 51 6.59 24.62 16.06
C HIS A 51 5.86 24.76 14.72
N HIS A 52 6.03 25.91 14.04
CA HIS A 52 5.39 26.18 12.75
C HIS A 52 5.81 25.19 11.67
N VAL A 53 7.09 24.81 11.64
CA VAL A 53 7.60 23.82 10.67
C VAL A 53 6.97 22.46 10.89
N LEU A 54 6.82 22.02 12.14
CA LEU A 54 6.23 20.71 12.46
C LEU A 54 4.73 20.66 12.14
N VAL A 55 3.98 21.74 12.43
CA VAL A 55 2.56 21.87 12.01
C VAL A 55 2.43 21.77 10.51
N TRP A 56 3.22 22.56 9.77
CA TRP A 56 3.16 22.58 8.31
C TRP A 56 3.52 21.22 7.70
N LEU A 57 4.54 20.56 8.27
CA LEU A 57 4.98 19.25 7.82
C LEU A 57 3.92 18.17 8.08
N ILE A 58 3.26 18.16 9.24
CA ILE A 58 2.15 17.23 9.53
C ILE A 58 0.97 17.50 8.57
N SER A 59 0.60 18.75 8.35
CA SER A 59 -0.49 19.11 7.44
C SER A 59 -0.23 18.67 6.01
N ILE A 60 0.98 18.90 5.48
CA ILE A 60 1.38 18.42 4.15
C ILE A 60 1.39 16.90 4.11
N PHE A 61 1.92 16.26 5.15
CA PHE A 61 1.96 14.81 5.23
C PHE A 61 0.54 14.21 5.20
N LEU A 62 -0.44 14.81 5.90
CA LEU A 62 -1.84 14.38 5.87
C LEU A 62 -2.45 14.51 4.47
N ILE A 63 -2.19 15.62 3.76
CA ILE A 63 -2.63 15.81 2.37
C ILE A 63 -2.00 14.76 1.46
N PHE A 64 -0.70 14.52 1.58
CA PHE A 64 0.01 13.54 0.76
C PHE A 64 -0.51 12.12 1.01
N LYS A 65 -0.79 11.77 2.27
CA LYS A 65 -1.39 10.50 2.66
C LYS A 65 -2.81 10.34 2.12
N PHE A 66 -3.58 11.42 2.08
CA PHE A 66 -4.89 11.43 1.44
C PHE A 66 -4.79 11.17 -0.08
N LEU A 67 -3.85 11.83 -0.76
CA LEU A 67 -3.59 11.61 -2.19
C LEU A 67 -3.13 10.19 -2.49
N ALA A 68 -2.19 9.65 -1.71
CA ALA A 68 -1.71 8.28 -1.83
C ALA A 68 -2.80 7.24 -1.56
N GLY A 69 -3.72 7.54 -0.64
CA GLY A 69 -4.91 6.73 -0.39
C GLY A 69 -5.81 6.64 -1.62
N TYR A 70 -6.06 7.76 -2.32
CA TYR A 70 -6.79 7.77 -3.60
C TYR A 70 -6.07 6.99 -4.70
N MET A 71 -4.76 7.18 -4.84
CA MET A 71 -3.96 6.43 -5.82
C MET A 71 -4.04 4.92 -5.56
N THR A 72 -3.99 4.51 -4.30
CA THR A 72 -4.11 3.08 -3.94
C THR A 72 -5.53 2.56 -4.16
N LEU A 73 -6.57 3.36 -3.90
CA LEU A 73 -7.95 2.99 -4.22
C LEU A 73 -8.11 2.77 -5.73
N ALA A 74 -7.63 3.71 -6.55
CA ALA A 74 -7.66 3.59 -8.01
C ALA A 74 -6.90 2.35 -8.50
N ALA A 75 -5.72 2.08 -7.93
CA ALA A 75 -4.93 0.91 -8.28
C ALA A 75 -5.64 -0.40 -7.90
N ASN A 76 -6.32 -0.46 -6.75
CA ASN A 76 -7.11 -1.62 -6.33
C ASN A 76 -8.33 -1.87 -7.23
N VAL A 77 -8.95 -0.81 -7.75
CA VAL A 77 -10.02 -0.91 -8.76
C VAL A 77 -9.47 -1.50 -10.07
N ILE A 78 -8.30 -1.04 -10.53
CA ILE A 78 -7.62 -1.61 -11.72
C ILE A 78 -7.29 -3.09 -11.49
N ALA A 79 -6.92 -3.47 -10.27
CA ALA A 79 -6.61 -4.84 -9.90
C ALA A 79 -7.82 -5.81 -10.03
N LEU A 80 -9.06 -5.32 -10.05
CA LEU A 80 -10.24 -6.17 -10.28
C LEU A 80 -10.19 -6.87 -11.63
N PHE A 81 -9.64 -6.21 -12.66
CA PHE A 81 -9.59 -6.75 -14.01
C PHE A 81 -8.75 -8.03 -14.11
N PRO A 82 -7.46 -8.06 -13.72
CA PRO A 82 -6.67 -9.29 -13.77
C PRO A 82 -7.14 -10.36 -12.77
N ILE A 83 -7.79 -9.99 -11.66
CA ILE A 83 -8.39 -10.96 -10.72
C ILE A 83 -9.59 -11.67 -11.36
N LEU A 84 -10.43 -10.95 -12.12
CA LEU A 84 -11.59 -11.55 -12.80
C LEU A 84 -11.17 -12.35 -14.03
N THR A 85 -10.29 -11.80 -14.86
CA THR A 85 -9.92 -12.39 -16.16
C THR A 85 -8.84 -13.46 -16.05
N GLU A 86 -8.15 -13.57 -14.90
CA GLU A 86 -7.00 -14.47 -14.69
C GLU A 86 -5.93 -14.30 -15.79
N ALA A 87 -5.85 -13.11 -16.36
CA ALA A 87 -4.96 -12.74 -17.45
C ALA A 87 -4.30 -11.38 -17.16
N LEU A 88 -3.22 -11.06 -17.88
CA LEU A 88 -2.44 -9.83 -17.72
C LEU A 88 -1.95 -9.58 -16.28
N PRO A 89 -1.02 -10.41 -15.75
CA PRO A 89 -0.46 -10.20 -14.41
C PRO A 89 0.22 -8.83 -14.26
N GLN A 90 0.66 -8.20 -15.35
CA GLN A 90 1.27 -6.87 -15.35
C GLN A 90 0.37 -5.78 -14.73
N LEU A 91 -0.97 -5.92 -14.80
CA LEU A 91 -1.92 -4.97 -14.19
C LEU A 91 -1.96 -5.07 -12.65
N LEU A 92 -1.35 -6.09 -12.04
CA LEU A 92 -1.20 -6.17 -10.58
C LEU A 92 0.04 -5.41 -10.06
N ILE A 93 0.93 -4.94 -10.92
CA ILE A 93 2.13 -4.19 -10.49
C ILE A 93 1.77 -2.82 -9.90
N PRO A 94 0.91 -1.99 -10.54
CA PRO A 94 0.48 -0.71 -9.97
C PRO A 94 -0.16 -0.81 -8.57
N PRO A 95 -1.11 -1.72 -8.28
CA PRO A 95 -1.66 -1.88 -6.93
C PRO A 95 -0.63 -2.37 -5.91
N LEU A 96 0.30 -3.26 -6.31
CA LEU A 96 1.37 -3.70 -5.42
C LEU A 96 2.25 -2.52 -4.98
N LEU A 97 2.65 -1.67 -5.94
CA LEU A 97 3.51 -0.52 -5.70
C LEU A 97 2.79 0.56 -4.89
N ALA A 98 1.53 0.87 -5.25
CA ALA A 98 0.71 1.84 -4.53
C ALA A 98 0.48 1.39 -3.07
N GLN A 99 0.21 0.10 -2.85
CA GLN A 99 0.03 -0.44 -1.52
C GLN A 99 1.31 -0.42 -0.69
N ALA A 100 2.47 -0.73 -1.30
CA ALA A 100 3.76 -0.63 -0.62
C ALA A 100 4.06 0.83 -0.21
N PHE A 101 3.82 1.78 -1.12
CA PHE A 101 4.04 3.20 -0.84
C PHE A 101 3.12 3.72 0.26
N ASP A 102 1.81 3.51 0.12
CA ASP A 102 0.80 4.03 1.05
C ASP A 102 0.90 3.38 2.44
N HIS A 103 1.10 2.06 2.50
CA HIS A 103 1.03 1.36 3.80
C HIS A 103 2.37 1.09 4.47
N ILE A 104 3.50 1.11 3.75
CA ILE A 104 4.84 0.87 4.34
C ILE A 104 5.58 2.20 4.46
N LEU A 105 5.76 2.92 3.35
CA LEU A 105 6.55 4.15 3.34
C LEU A 105 5.86 5.29 4.09
N LEU A 106 4.58 5.56 3.83
CA LEU A 106 3.91 6.65 4.53
C LEU A 106 3.72 6.34 6.02
N ASN A 107 3.38 5.11 6.36
CA ASN A 107 3.27 4.73 7.77
C ASN A 107 4.61 4.81 8.51
N SER A 108 5.76 4.53 7.87
CA SER A 108 7.06 4.70 8.51
C SER A 108 7.39 6.17 8.76
N ILE A 109 7.08 7.06 7.81
CA ILE A 109 7.20 8.52 8.00
C ILE A 109 6.27 8.98 9.12
N GLU A 110 5.03 8.50 9.17
CA GLU A 110 4.08 8.82 10.25
C GLU A 110 4.61 8.40 11.61
N VAL A 111 5.31 7.26 11.72
CA VAL A 111 5.96 6.85 12.98
C VAL A 111 7.00 7.89 13.43
N VAL A 112 7.85 8.35 12.51
CA VAL A 112 8.87 9.37 12.80
C VAL A 112 8.23 10.69 13.21
N LEU A 113 7.17 11.12 12.52
CA LEU A 113 6.45 12.36 12.84
C LEU A 113 5.68 12.26 14.15
N GLY A 114 5.06 11.11 14.44
CA GLY A 114 4.41 10.85 15.71
C GLY A 114 5.40 10.90 16.88
N TYR A 115 6.60 10.32 16.69
CA TYR A 115 7.68 10.40 17.67
C TYR A 115 8.12 11.86 17.92
N LEU A 116 8.39 12.62 16.85
CA LEU A 116 8.77 14.04 16.95
C LEU A 116 7.69 14.86 17.68
N THR A 117 6.42 14.62 17.36
CA THR A 117 5.29 15.30 17.99
C THR A 117 5.24 15.01 19.50
N LEU A 118 5.37 13.74 19.89
CA LEU A 118 5.38 13.35 21.32
C LEU A 118 6.61 13.87 22.06
N TYR A 119 7.77 13.90 21.41
CA TYR A 119 9.00 14.38 22.02
C TYR A 119 8.88 15.87 22.39
N TYR A 120 8.43 16.69 21.43
CA TYR A 120 8.37 18.15 21.58
C TYR A 120 7.11 18.68 22.28
N PHE A 121 5.93 18.03 22.13
CA PHE A 121 4.65 18.61 22.59
C PHE A 121 4.02 17.94 23.81
N ALA A 122 4.39 16.70 24.16
CA ALA A 122 3.71 16.06 25.28
C ALA A 122 4.19 16.66 26.63
N PRO A 123 3.27 17.00 27.55
CA PRO A 123 3.58 17.75 28.77
C PRO A 123 4.12 16.89 29.93
N THR A 124 4.01 15.55 29.90
CA THR A 124 4.39 14.70 31.03
C THR A 124 5.13 13.42 30.63
N THR A 125 6.29 13.18 31.25
CA THR A 125 7.23 12.09 30.92
C THR A 125 6.61 10.69 31.03
N ASN A 126 5.72 10.46 32.00
CA ASN A 126 5.07 9.16 32.22
C ASN A 126 3.92 8.88 31.22
N SER A 127 3.23 9.93 30.77
CA SER A 127 2.16 9.80 29.75
C SER A 127 2.75 9.65 28.34
N LYS A 128 3.91 10.26 28.08
CA LYS A 128 4.66 10.14 26.80
C LYS A 128 4.89 8.70 26.39
N VAL A 129 5.40 7.87 27.31
CA VAL A 129 5.75 6.48 27.02
C VAL A 129 4.49 5.66 26.70
N SER A 130 3.40 5.86 27.46
CA SER A 130 2.14 5.14 27.24
C SER A 130 1.52 5.48 25.88
N ILE A 131 1.46 6.77 25.52
CA ILE A 131 0.94 7.21 24.23
C ILE A 131 1.81 6.69 23.08
N LEU A 132 3.14 6.72 23.25
CA LEU A 132 4.09 6.20 22.28
C LEU A 132 3.93 4.69 22.06
N VAL A 133 3.76 3.90 23.13
CA VAL A 133 3.55 2.44 23.04
C VAL A 133 2.25 2.13 22.30
N ILE A 134 1.15 2.81 22.63
CA ILE A 134 -0.14 2.63 21.94
C ILE A 134 0.00 2.98 20.46
N PHE A 135 0.65 4.11 20.16
CA PHE A 135 0.87 4.56 18.80
C PHE A 135 1.75 3.58 18.00
N LEU A 136 2.88 3.16 18.54
CA LEU A 136 3.76 2.18 17.90
C LEU A 136 3.03 0.87 17.65
N THR A 137 2.29 0.36 18.64
CA THR A 137 1.52 -0.88 18.50
C THR A 137 0.51 -0.78 17.36
N ALA A 138 -0.24 0.32 17.29
CA ALA A 138 -1.20 0.55 16.21
C ALA A 138 -0.53 0.61 14.83
N MET A 139 0.66 1.22 14.73
CA MET A 139 1.41 1.32 13.49
C MET A 139 2.04 -0.02 13.07
N THR A 140 2.55 -0.80 14.02
CA THR A 140 3.06 -2.16 13.76
C THR A 140 1.96 -3.06 13.22
N ILE A 141 0.76 -3.02 13.82
CA ILE A 141 -0.39 -3.79 13.33
C ILE A 141 -0.73 -3.42 11.88
N LYS A 142 -0.77 -2.11 11.56
CA LYS A 142 -1.03 -1.64 10.18
C LYS A 142 0.02 -2.16 9.19
N ILE A 143 1.31 -2.11 9.55
CA ILE A 143 2.40 -2.55 8.68
C ILE A 143 2.34 -4.07 8.48
N VAL A 144 2.12 -4.86 9.54
CA VAL A 144 2.01 -6.33 9.45
C VAL A 144 0.85 -6.75 8.54
N ILE A 145 -0.33 -6.15 8.71
CA ILE A 145 -1.49 -6.42 7.85
C ILE A 145 -1.19 -6.05 6.39
N ALA A 146 -0.52 -4.91 6.17
CA ALA A 146 -0.16 -4.46 4.83
C ALA A 146 0.82 -5.42 4.15
N ILE A 147 1.86 -5.88 4.85
CA ILE A 147 2.83 -6.87 4.35
C ILE A 147 2.12 -8.18 4.04
N GLY A 148 1.25 -8.66 4.93
CA GLY A 148 0.48 -9.89 4.70
C GLY A 148 -0.38 -9.80 3.44
N THR A 149 -1.05 -8.66 3.24
CA THR A 149 -1.84 -8.41 2.03
C THR A 149 -0.94 -8.35 0.78
N LEU A 150 0.22 -7.68 0.87
CA LEU A 150 1.19 -7.61 -0.23
C LEU A 150 1.72 -9.00 -0.63
N ASN A 151 1.95 -9.86 0.36
CA ASN A 151 2.42 -11.22 0.14
C ASN A 151 1.37 -12.06 -0.59
N ILE A 152 0.08 -11.92 -0.24
CA ILE A 152 -1.03 -12.57 -0.95
C ILE A 152 -1.11 -12.10 -2.41
N TYR A 153 -1.01 -10.79 -2.66
CA TYR A 153 -1.02 -10.27 -4.02
C TYR A 153 0.22 -10.68 -4.83
N SER A 154 1.39 -10.75 -4.19
CA SER A 154 2.63 -11.21 -4.80
C SER A 154 2.57 -12.69 -5.20
N ASP A 155 2.06 -13.54 -4.31
CA ASP A 155 1.87 -14.97 -4.59
C ASP A 155 0.86 -15.18 -5.73
N PHE A 156 -0.24 -14.41 -5.74
CA PHE A 156 -1.21 -14.43 -6.84
C PHE A 156 -0.60 -13.96 -8.17
N TYR A 157 0.23 -12.91 -8.16
CA TYR A 157 0.97 -12.47 -9.34
C TYR A 157 1.91 -13.56 -9.86
N GLN A 158 2.65 -14.24 -8.99
CA GLN A 158 3.53 -15.36 -9.38
C GLN A 158 2.74 -16.54 -9.93
N HIS A 159 1.58 -16.85 -9.34
CA HIS A 159 0.69 -17.91 -9.81
C HIS A 159 0.17 -17.62 -11.23
N LEU A 160 -0.19 -16.36 -11.53
CA LEU A 160 -0.61 -15.93 -12.87
C LEU A 160 0.55 -15.86 -13.87
N LYS A 161 1.79 -15.63 -13.42
CA LYS A 161 2.99 -15.61 -14.28
C LYS A 161 3.45 -17.02 -14.70
N LYS A 162 3.35 -18.02 -13.82
CA LYS A 162 3.75 -19.42 -14.07
C LYS A 162 3.11 -20.07 -15.31
N PRO A 163 1.80 -19.92 -15.61
CA PRO A 163 1.20 -20.51 -16.82
C PRO A 163 1.68 -19.84 -18.11
N ILE A 164 2.05 -18.55 -18.07
CA ILE A 164 2.59 -17.83 -19.25
C ILE A 164 3.99 -18.33 -19.62
N HIS A 165 4.86 -18.62 -18.63
CA HIS A 165 6.17 -19.20 -18.92
C HIS A 165 6.09 -20.64 -19.44
N ARG A 166 5.17 -21.48 -18.94
CA ARG A 166 4.95 -22.82 -19.54
C ARG A 166 4.49 -22.76 -20.99
N GLY A 167 3.64 -21.78 -21.35
CA GLY A 167 3.20 -21.58 -22.73
C GLY A 167 4.32 -21.13 -23.67
N HIS A 168 5.24 -20.30 -23.17
CA HIS A 168 6.39 -19.81 -23.94
C HIS A 168 7.47 -20.89 -24.13
N GLU A 169 7.78 -21.66 -23.07
CA GLU A 169 8.69 -22.80 -23.16
C GLU A 169 8.14 -23.93 -24.04
N SER A 170 6.81 -24.10 -24.10
CA SER A 170 6.18 -25.09 -25.00
C SER A 170 6.08 -24.64 -26.47
N PHE A 171 6.28 -23.35 -26.76
CA PHE A 171 6.31 -22.82 -28.13
C PHE A 171 7.73 -22.71 -28.70
N GLU A 172 8.76 -22.63 -27.84
CA GLU A 172 10.16 -22.76 -28.25
C GLU A 172 10.65 -24.20 -28.37
N SER A 173 9.85 -25.19 -27.96
CA SER A 173 10.15 -26.62 -28.07
C SER A 173 9.44 -27.31 -29.25
N LEU A 174 9.17 -26.60 -30.35
CA LEU A 174 8.90 -27.24 -31.63
C LEU A 174 10.26 -27.46 -32.32
N PRO A 175 10.75 -28.71 -32.43
CA PRO A 175 11.91 -28.96 -33.26
C PRO A 175 11.46 -28.86 -34.71
N ASP A 176 11.61 -27.67 -35.31
CA ASP A 176 11.55 -27.43 -36.77
C ASP A 176 12.62 -28.22 -37.56
N HIS A 177 13.33 -29.15 -36.93
CA HIS A 177 14.41 -29.94 -37.52
C HIS A 177 14.04 -31.38 -37.91
N GLU A 178 12.89 -31.94 -37.48
CA GLU A 178 12.52 -33.32 -37.86
C GLU A 178 11.75 -33.43 -39.19
N PHE A 179 11.13 -32.35 -39.68
CA PHE A 179 10.38 -32.38 -40.94
C PHE A 179 11.26 -32.22 -42.19
N PHE A 180 12.48 -31.69 -42.05
CA PHE A 180 13.37 -31.44 -43.19
C PHE A 180 14.36 -32.59 -43.51
N ILE A 181 14.67 -33.48 -42.57
CA ILE A 181 15.63 -34.57 -42.81
C ILE A 181 14.98 -35.79 -43.46
N LYS A 182 13.65 -35.97 -43.33
CA LYS A 182 12.95 -37.11 -43.95
C LYS A 182 12.70 -36.93 -45.45
N THR A 183 12.72 -35.70 -45.95
CA THR A 183 12.46 -35.39 -47.37
C THR A 183 13.71 -35.46 -48.26
N ILE A 184 14.92 -35.58 -47.68
CA ILE A 184 16.18 -35.70 -48.44
C ILE A 184 16.63 -37.17 -48.60
N LYS A 185 15.96 -38.13 -47.94
CA LYS A 185 16.20 -39.58 -48.12
C LYS A 185 15.21 -40.30 -49.05
N LEU A 186 14.35 -39.57 -49.73
CA LEU A 186 13.43 -40.08 -50.75
C LEU A 186 13.43 -39.13 -51.96
N ASN A 187 14.59 -39.04 -52.61
CA ASN A 187 14.68 -38.81 -54.05
C ASN A 187 16.05 -39.31 -54.55
#